data_AF-A0A1E4K490-F1
#
_entry.id   AF-A0A1E4K490-F1
#
_cell.length_a   1.000
_cell.length_b   1.000
_cell.length_c   1.000
_cell.angle_alpha   90.00
_cell.angle_beta   90.00
_cell.angle_gamma   90.00
#
_symmetry.space_group_name_H-M   'P 1'
#
loop_
_entity.id
_entity.type
_entity.pdbx_description
1 polymer ?
#
loop_
_entity_poly.entity_id
_entity_poly.type
_entity_poly.pdbx_seq_one_letter_code
_entity_poly.pdbx_strand_id
1 'polypeptide(L)'
;MRISFVLEAEDIARFHAALARAERLADCMDEFEVVATAKEALDTLPLASAPSYVRQRLVCVQQMILMLEDEAWCLPLDERREVLRTLIYFADPEDLIPDDVAVIGLLDDAIMLELLLRRLRHVIDAYRDFCNYRRELEAAGAPAGPARGVLLARRRDALRQRMRRRIARVDTAPAAEGAAGDPPRSAR
;
A
#
# COMPACT_ATOMS: atom_id res chain seq x y z
N MET A 1 -6.68 21.29 -11.50
CA MET A 1 -6.69 20.70 -12.85
C MET A 1 -6.85 19.20 -12.71
N ARG A 2 -7.73 18.57 -13.48
CA ARG A 2 -7.95 17.11 -13.50
C ARG A 2 -7.45 16.59 -14.84
N ILE A 3 -6.50 15.66 -14.82
CA ILE A 3 -6.00 14.95 -16.00
C ILE A 3 -6.59 13.54 -15.96
N SER A 4 -7.08 13.07 -17.10
CA SER A 4 -7.52 11.68 -17.32
C SER A 4 -6.65 11.07 -18.42
N PHE A 5 -6.15 9.87 -18.19
CA PHE A 5 -5.40 9.08 -19.16
C PHE A 5 -6.02 7.68 -19.23
N VAL A 6 -5.77 6.99 -20.34
CA VAL A 6 -6.23 5.63 -20.59
C VAL A 6 -4.99 4.75 -20.65
N LEU A 7 -5.01 3.66 -19.90
CA LEU A 7 -3.97 2.64 -19.96
C LEU A 7 -4.34 1.66 -21.08
N GLU A 8 -3.38 1.36 -21.96
CA GLU A 8 -3.59 0.36 -22.99
C GLU A 8 -3.39 -1.05 -22.42
N ALA A 9 -3.81 -2.06 -23.17
CA ALA A 9 -3.71 -3.45 -22.73
C ALA A 9 -2.24 -3.87 -22.48
N GLU A 10 -1.30 -3.29 -23.22
CA GLU A 10 0.13 -3.56 -23.05
C GLU A 10 0.68 -2.99 -21.73
N ASP A 11 0.27 -1.77 -21.35
CA ASP A 11 0.65 -1.16 -20.07
C ASP A 11 0.14 -2.01 -18.90
N ILE A 12 -1.12 -2.46 -19.00
CA ILE A 12 -1.73 -3.35 -18.01
C ILE A 12 -0.97 -4.68 -17.93
N ALA A 13 -0.56 -5.25 -19.07
CA ALA A 13 0.22 -6.49 -19.09
C ALA A 13 1.58 -6.32 -18.40
N ARG A 14 2.27 -5.20 -18.65
CA ARG A 14 3.55 -4.87 -18.01
C ARG A 14 3.41 -4.75 -16.49
N PHE A 15 2.34 -4.08 -16.03
CA PHE A 15 1.99 -4.00 -14.62
C PHE A 15 1.72 -5.37 -13.98
N HIS A 16 0.97 -6.24 -14.64
CA HIS A 16 0.73 -7.59 -14.13
C HIS A 16 2.02 -8.42 -14.05
N ALA A 17 2.91 -8.31 -15.04
CA ALA A 17 4.18 -9.01 -15.05
C ALA A 17 5.06 -8.60 -13.87
N ALA A 18 5.12 -7.30 -13.58
CA ALA A 18 5.85 -6.76 -12.45
C ALA A 18 5.29 -7.19 -11.10
N LEU A 19 3.95 -7.14 -10.93
CA LEU A 19 3.31 -7.63 -9.71
C LEU A 19 3.58 -9.12 -9.51
N ALA A 20 3.48 -9.94 -10.56
CA ALA A 20 3.79 -11.37 -10.48
C ALA A 20 5.27 -11.63 -10.11
N ARG A 21 6.19 -10.77 -10.54
CA ARG A 21 7.60 -10.82 -10.12
C ARG A 21 7.75 -10.50 -8.64
N ALA A 22 7.14 -9.41 -8.18
CA ALA A 22 7.15 -9.04 -6.76
C ALA A 22 6.54 -10.13 -5.88
N GLU A 23 5.51 -10.85 -6.35
CA GLU A 23 4.96 -12.04 -5.67
C GLU A 23 5.99 -13.15 -5.53
N ARG A 24 6.67 -13.52 -6.63
CA ARG A 24 7.71 -14.56 -6.61
C ARG A 24 8.87 -14.20 -5.67
N LEU A 25 9.27 -12.93 -5.68
CA LEU A 25 10.33 -12.42 -4.81
C LEU A 25 9.88 -12.40 -3.34
N ALA A 26 8.63 -12.03 -3.05
CA ALA A 26 8.08 -12.07 -1.69
C ALA A 26 8.06 -13.48 -1.09
N ASP A 27 7.99 -14.51 -1.94
CA ASP A 27 8.01 -15.91 -1.51
C ASP A 27 9.42 -16.44 -1.22
N CYS A 28 10.47 -15.81 -1.76
CA CYS A 28 11.86 -16.29 -1.63
C CYS A 28 12.79 -15.37 -0.85
N MET A 29 12.48 -14.07 -0.75
CA MET A 29 13.30 -13.11 -0.03
C MET A 29 13.02 -13.16 1.47
N ASP A 30 14.06 -12.92 2.26
CA ASP A 30 13.90 -12.73 3.68
C ASP A 30 13.22 -11.39 3.97
N GLU A 31 12.31 -11.37 4.93
CA GLU A 31 11.56 -10.16 5.25
C GLU A 31 12.48 -9.01 5.70
N PHE A 32 13.54 -9.32 6.45
CA PHE A 32 14.49 -8.31 6.88
C PHE A 32 15.18 -7.65 5.68
N GLU A 33 15.53 -8.44 4.67
CA GLU A 33 16.11 -7.95 3.41
C GLU A 33 15.13 -7.03 2.68
N VAL A 34 13.87 -7.44 2.51
CA VAL A 34 12.82 -6.61 1.87
C VAL A 34 12.66 -5.26 2.58
N VAL A 35 12.60 -5.28 3.92
CA VAL A 35 12.47 -4.05 4.72
C VAL A 35 13.72 -3.18 4.59
N ALA A 36 14.92 -3.78 4.57
CA ALA A 36 16.17 -3.06 4.41
C ALA A 36 16.26 -2.37 3.04
N THR A 37 15.97 -3.08 1.95
CA THR A 37 15.98 -2.53 0.59
C THR A 37 14.94 -1.42 0.44
N ALA A 38 13.75 -1.57 1.01
CA ALA A 38 12.72 -0.53 0.96
C ALA A 38 13.11 0.73 1.75
N LYS A 39 13.85 0.59 2.86
CA LYS A 39 14.42 1.73 3.60
C LYS A 39 15.49 2.45 2.77
N GLU A 40 16.39 1.70 2.16
CA GLU A 40 17.42 2.26 1.27
C GLU A 40 16.80 3.03 0.09
N ALA A 41 15.77 2.46 -0.54
CA ALA A 41 15.03 3.13 -1.61
C ALA A 41 14.34 4.43 -1.14
N LEU A 42 13.85 4.50 0.11
CA LEU A 42 13.31 5.76 0.65
C LEU A 42 14.39 6.82 0.87
N ASP A 43 15.58 6.42 1.30
CA ASP A 43 16.68 7.33 1.62
C ASP A 43 17.36 7.93 0.38
N THR A 44 17.31 7.22 -0.76
CA THR A 44 17.87 7.69 -2.04
C THR A 44 16.94 8.62 -2.81
N LEU A 45 15.64 8.66 -2.48
CA LEU A 45 14.66 9.49 -3.18
C LEU A 45 14.78 10.98 -2.82
N PRO A 46 14.68 11.90 -3.79
CA PRO A 46 14.77 13.34 -3.54
C PRO A 46 13.45 13.90 -2.99
N LEU A 47 13.13 13.58 -1.73
CA LEU A 47 11.87 13.92 -1.06
C LEU A 47 11.56 15.42 -1.07
N ALA A 48 12.57 16.29 -1.01
CA ALA A 48 12.40 17.73 -0.95
C ALA A 48 11.87 18.33 -2.26
N SER A 49 12.24 17.76 -3.41
CA SER A 49 11.79 18.21 -4.73
C SER A 49 10.61 17.41 -5.27
N ALA A 50 10.25 16.29 -4.64
CA ALA A 50 9.13 15.46 -5.06
C ALA A 50 7.76 16.18 -4.95
N PRO A 51 6.88 16.03 -5.96
CA PRO A 51 5.51 16.54 -5.89
C PRO A 51 4.77 16.07 -4.64
N SER A 52 3.86 16.89 -4.11
CA SER A 52 3.05 16.55 -2.92
C SER A 52 2.31 15.22 -3.07
N TYR A 53 1.84 14.91 -4.28
CA TYR A 53 1.22 13.63 -4.61
C TYR A 53 2.16 12.46 -4.32
N VAL A 54 3.40 12.49 -4.84
CA VAL A 54 4.39 11.42 -4.63
C VAL A 54 4.75 11.32 -3.14
N ARG A 55 5.02 12.46 -2.48
CA ARG A 55 5.35 12.49 -1.04
C ARG A 55 4.31 11.80 -0.16
N GLN A 56 3.02 11.96 -0.46
CA GLN A 56 1.96 11.28 0.29
C GLN A 56 2.04 9.75 0.18
N ARG A 57 2.45 9.20 -0.98
CA ARG A 57 2.63 7.75 -1.14
C ARG A 57 3.86 7.27 -0.38
N LEU A 58 4.95 8.04 -0.41
CA LEU A 58 6.17 7.71 0.34
C LEU A 58 5.94 7.68 1.86
N VAL A 59 5.07 8.56 2.38
CA VAL A 59 4.61 8.46 3.79
C VAL A 59 3.87 7.16 4.06
N CYS A 60 3.07 6.66 3.13
CA CYS A 60 2.43 5.35 3.28
C CYS A 60 3.43 4.20 3.23
N VAL A 61 4.46 4.28 2.39
CA VAL A 61 5.57 3.30 2.35
C VAL A 61 6.31 3.26 3.68
N GLN A 62 6.67 4.43 4.23
CA GLN A 62 7.29 4.50 5.55
C GLN A 62 6.41 3.89 6.65
N GLN A 63 5.10 4.13 6.60
CA GLN A 63 4.16 3.51 7.54
C GLN A 63 4.08 1.99 7.40
N MET A 64 4.20 1.46 6.19
CA MET A 64 4.25 0.02 5.94
C MET A 64 5.48 -0.62 6.57
N ILE A 65 6.65 0.00 6.40
CA ILE A 65 7.89 -0.43 7.04
C ILE A 65 7.73 -0.45 8.56
N LEU A 66 7.28 0.66 9.16
CA LEU A 66 7.06 0.74 10.61
C LEU A 66 6.04 -0.29 11.10
N MET A 67 5.03 -0.61 10.29
CA MET A 67 3.98 -1.58 10.63
C MET A 67 4.53 -3.02 10.67
N LEU A 68 5.47 -3.37 9.79
CA LEU A 68 6.08 -4.70 9.78
C LEU A 68 6.97 -4.94 11.01
N GLU A 69 7.60 -3.88 11.50
CA GLU A 69 8.51 -3.87 12.66
C GLU A 69 7.78 -3.70 14.01
N ASP A 70 6.51 -3.29 14.02
CA ASP A 70 5.76 -3.06 15.26
C ASP A 70 5.22 -4.37 15.86
N GLU A 71 5.97 -4.93 16.81
CA GLU A 71 5.59 -6.14 17.56
C GLU A 71 4.26 -6.01 18.32
N ALA A 72 3.92 -4.81 18.81
CA ALA A 72 2.66 -4.61 19.50
C ALA A 72 1.48 -4.67 18.52
N TRP A 73 1.67 -4.17 17.29
CA TRP A 73 0.71 -4.30 16.21
C TRP A 73 0.64 -5.71 15.62
N CYS A 74 1.76 -6.42 15.46
CA CYS A 74 1.89 -7.81 15.02
C CYS A 74 1.05 -8.17 13.78
N LEU A 75 1.23 -7.46 12.67
CA LEU A 75 0.39 -7.59 11.47
C LEU A 75 0.12 -9.07 11.07
N PRO A 76 -1.15 -9.47 10.80
CA PRO A 76 -1.44 -10.86 10.45
C PRO A 76 -0.84 -11.26 9.10
N LEU A 77 -0.59 -12.56 8.91
CA LEU A 77 0.23 -13.10 7.81
C LEU A 77 -0.26 -12.72 6.41
N ASP A 78 -1.57 -12.76 6.17
CA ASP A 78 -2.15 -12.46 4.86
C ASP A 78 -1.90 -11.00 4.47
N GLU A 79 -2.22 -10.06 5.37
CA GLU A 79 -1.96 -8.65 5.14
C GLU A 79 -0.45 -8.33 5.13
N ARG A 80 0.35 -9.08 5.90
CA ARG A 80 1.82 -8.95 5.92
C ARG A 80 2.43 -9.28 4.56
N ARG A 81 1.98 -10.35 3.91
CA ARG A 81 2.42 -10.73 2.56
C ARG A 81 2.12 -9.64 1.52
N GLU A 82 0.91 -9.08 1.56
CA GLU A 82 0.51 -8.00 0.65
C GLU A 82 1.35 -6.72 0.85
N VAL A 83 1.71 -6.41 2.10
CA VAL A 83 2.61 -5.30 2.42
C VAL A 83 4.03 -5.56 1.90
N LEU A 84 4.59 -6.75 2.15
CA LEU A 84 5.91 -7.13 1.64
C LEU A 84 5.98 -7.07 0.11
N ARG A 85 4.97 -7.60 -0.58
CA ARG A 85 4.85 -7.51 -2.04
C ARG A 85 4.88 -6.07 -2.54
N THR A 86 4.18 -5.17 -1.83
CA THR A 86 4.15 -3.75 -2.18
C THR A 86 5.50 -3.07 -1.93
N LEU A 87 6.22 -3.45 -0.88
CA LEU A 87 7.56 -2.94 -0.60
C LEU A 87 8.60 -3.43 -1.61
N ILE A 88 8.52 -4.70 -2.04
CA ILE A 88 9.38 -5.23 -3.11
C ILE A 88 9.13 -4.47 -4.41
N TYR A 89 7.86 -4.26 -4.77
CA TYR A 89 7.52 -3.43 -5.93
C TYR A 89 8.12 -2.03 -5.82
N PHE A 90 7.98 -1.40 -4.65
CA PHE A 90 8.51 -0.05 -4.42
C PHE A 90 10.05 0.03 -4.49
N ALA A 91 10.73 -1.03 -4.04
CA ALA A 91 12.19 -1.06 -3.94
C ALA A 91 12.90 -1.42 -5.27
N ASP A 92 12.19 -1.96 -6.26
CA ASP A 92 12.73 -2.29 -7.59
C ASP A 92 11.86 -1.66 -8.72
N PRO A 93 11.92 -0.33 -8.91
CA PRO A 93 11.18 0.34 -9.99
C PRO A 93 11.89 0.29 -11.36
N GLU A 94 13.22 0.10 -11.43
CA GLU A 94 13.99 0.18 -12.68
C GLU A 94 13.75 -0.98 -13.67
N ASP A 95 13.20 -2.12 -13.23
CA ASP A 95 12.93 -3.28 -14.12
C ASP A 95 11.53 -3.26 -14.76
N LEU A 96 10.79 -2.14 -14.61
CA LEU A 96 9.37 -2.06 -14.94
C LEU A 96 9.05 -1.29 -16.21
N ILE A 97 9.75 -0.20 -16.54
CA ILE A 97 9.60 0.57 -17.78
C ILE A 97 10.98 1.13 -18.16
N PRO A 98 11.52 0.83 -19.35
CA PRO A 98 12.84 1.30 -19.73
C PRO A 98 12.91 2.85 -19.76
N ASP A 99 14.01 3.39 -19.23
CA ASP A 99 14.22 4.81 -18.84
C ASP A 99 14.22 5.84 -19.98
N ASP A 100 14.00 5.42 -21.22
CA ASP A 100 14.07 6.27 -22.41
C ASP A 100 13.00 7.39 -22.46
N VAL A 101 12.05 7.41 -21.51
CA VAL A 101 11.10 8.53 -21.32
C VAL A 101 11.07 9.00 -19.86
N ALA A 102 12.17 9.63 -19.43
CA ALA A 102 12.48 10.13 -18.06
C ALA A 102 11.44 11.03 -17.34
N VAL A 103 10.32 11.40 -17.97
CA VAL A 103 9.24 12.22 -17.37
C VAL A 103 7.96 11.43 -17.13
N ILE A 104 7.77 10.27 -17.80
CA ILE A 104 6.56 9.44 -17.71
C ILE A 104 6.75 8.23 -16.76
N GLY A 105 7.95 7.66 -16.66
CA GLY A 105 8.22 6.51 -15.76
C GLY A 105 7.83 6.77 -14.29
N LEU A 106 8.15 7.96 -13.78
CA LEU A 106 7.78 8.37 -12.41
C LEU A 106 6.25 8.48 -12.18
N LEU A 107 5.47 8.75 -13.23
CA LEU A 107 4.03 8.86 -13.11
C LEU A 107 3.38 7.48 -13.07
N ASP A 108 3.82 6.57 -13.95
CA ASP A 108 3.30 5.20 -14.02
C ASP A 108 3.61 4.42 -12.73
N ASP A 109 4.81 4.58 -12.16
CA ASP A 109 5.15 4.01 -10.85
C ASP A 109 4.34 4.62 -9.71
N ALA A 110 4.10 5.93 -9.74
CA ALA A 110 3.26 6.59 -8.75
C ALA A 110 1.77 6.18 -8.86
N ILE A 111 1.31 5.81 -10.06
CA ILE A 111 -0.02 5.24 -10.29
C ILE A 111 -0.08 3.81 -9.78
N MET A 112 0.90 2.97 -10.10
CA MET A 112 0.93 1.60 -9.63
C MET A 112 1.00 1.52 -8.11
N LEU A 113 1.91 2.30 -7.51
CA LEU A 113 2.00 2.42 -6.06
C LEU A 113 0.67 2.91 -5.48
N GLU A 114 -0.01 3.87 -6.11
CA GLU A 114 -1.34 4.30 -5.67
C GLU A 114 -2.37 3.17 -5.72
N LEU A 115 -2.38 2.33 -6.75
CA LEU A 115 -3.30 1.19 -6.86
C LEU A 115 -3.05 0.16 -5.75
N LEU A 116 -1.79 -0.15 -5.47
CA LEU A 116 -1.40 -1.03 -4.36
C LEU A 116 -1.79 -0.44 -3.01
N LEU A 117 -1.52 0.85 -2.79
CA LEU A 117 -1.89 1.55 -1.57
C LEU A 117 -3.42 1.63 -1.38
N ARG A 118 -4.20 1.71 -2.45
CA ARG A 118 -5.67 1.64 -2.38
C ARG A 118 -6.17 0.29 -1.91
N ARG A 119 -5.55 -0.81 -2.36
CA ARG A 119 -5.84 -2.17 -1.88
C ARG A 119 -5.48 -2.30 -0.39
N LEU A 120 -4.34 -1.73 0.01
CA LEU A 120 -3.86 -1.73 1.40
C LEU A 120 -4.49 -0.66 2.31
N ARG A 121 -5.38 0.19 1.80
CA ARG A 121 -5.93 1.34 2.54
C ARG A 121 -6.47 0.94 3.92
N HIS A 122 -7.22 -0.15 4.00
CA HIS A 122 -7.80 -0.60 5.26
C HIS A 122 -6.77 -1.17 6.25
N VAL A 123 -5.67 -1.70 5.74
CA VAL A 123 -4.52 -2.16 6.53
C VAL A 123 -3.80 -0.94 7.13
N ILE A 124 -3.46 0.02 6.29
CA ILE A 124 -2.77 1.27 6.68
C ILE A 124 -3.62 2.07 7.68
N ASP A 125 -4.92 2.22 7.42
CA ASP A 125 -5.84 2.95 8.32
C ASP A 125 -5.95 2.29 9.70
N ALA A 126 -5.96 0.95 9.74
CA ALA A 126 -6.02 0.21 11.00
C ALA A 126 -4.75 0.42 11.83
N TYR A 127 -3.58 0.40 11.18
CA TYR A 127 -2.32 0.67 11.85
C TYR A 127 -2.21 2.13 12.32
N ARG A 128 -2.63 3.10 11.50
CA ARG A 128 -2.70 4.52 11.91
C ARG A 128 -3.55 4.71 13.16
N ASP A 129 -4.73 4.10 13.19
CA ASP A 129 -5.63 4.18 14.35
C ASP A 129 -5.02 3.53 15.60
N PHE A 130 -4.23 2.46 15.43
CA PHE A 130 -3.50 1.83 16.53
C PHE A 130 -2.40 2.76 17.08
N CYS A 131 -1.61 3.36 16.20
CA CYS A 131 -0.58 4.34 16.58
C CYS A 131 -1.17 5.58 17.25
N ASN A 132 -2.33 6.06 16.80
CA ASN A 132 -3.06 7.17 17.42
C ASN A 132 -3.48 6.82 18.84
N TYR A 133 -4.12 5.66 19.02
CA TYR A 133 -4.54 5.19 20.34
C TYR A 133 -3.35 4.99 21.29
N ARG A 134 -2.22 4.48 20.79
CA ARG A 134 -0.98 4.33 21.57
C ARG A 134 -0.49 5.69 22.09
N ARG A 135 -0.48 6.72 21.24
CA ARG A 135 -0.08 8.09 21.61
C ARG A 135 -1.06 8.76 22.57
N GLU A 136 -2.36 8.54 22.41
CA GLU A 136 -3.39 9.04 23.33
C GLU A 136 -3.23 8.46 24.74
N LEU A 137 -2.94 7.16 24.86
CA LEU A 137 -2.66 6.54 26.15
C LEU A 137 -1.40 7.12 26.82
N GLU A 138 -0.36 7.40 26.04
CA GLU A 138 0.86 8.06 26.54
C GLU A 138 0.57 9.47 27.04
N ALA A 139 -0.16 10.26 26.25
CA ALA A 139 -0.53 11.62 26.61
C ALA A 139 -1.45 11.67 27.84
N ALA A 140 -2.29 10.65 28.04
CA ALA A 140 -3.12 10.50 29.23
C ALA A 140 -2.35 10.03 30.49
N GLY A 141 -1.02 9.83 30.39
CA GLY A 141 -0.18 9.40 31.50
C GLY A 141 -0.37 7.94 31.89
N ALA A 142 -0.88 7.09 31.00
CA ALA A 142 -1.01 5.67 31.28
C ALA A 142 0.38 5.05 31.50
N PRO A 143 0.66 4.48 32.70
CA PRO A 143 1.98 3.98 33.02
C PRO A 143 2.37 2.83 32.07
N ALA A 144 3.64 2.79 31.70
CA ALA A 144 4.20 1.64 31.01
C ALA A 144 4.03 0.39 31.88
N GLY A 145 3.63 -0.74 31.26
CA GLY A 145 3.46 -1.99 31.98
C GLY A 145 2.27 -2.83 31.48
N PRO A 146 1.95 -3.93 32.21
CA PRO A 146 0.98 -4.93 31.77
C PRO A 146 -0.42 -4.36 31.50
N ALA A 147 -0.89 -3.42 32.32
CA ALA A 147 -2.20 -2.79 32.16
C ALA A 147 -2.33 -2.06 30.81
N ARG A 148 -1.29 -1.31 30.43
CA ARG A 148 -1.23 -0.65 29.12
C ARG A 148 -1.15 -1.66 27.98
N GLY A 149 -0.38 -2.74 28.16
CA GLY A 149 -0.33 -3.86 27.21
C GLY A 149 -1.71 -4.48 26.94
N VAL A 150 -2.52 -4.68 27.98
CA VAL A 150 -3.90 -5.20 27.85
C VAL A 150 -4.78 -4.24 27.05
N LEU A 151 -4.69 -2.93 27.29
CA LEU A 151 -5.45 -1.93 26.54
C LEU A 151 -5.06 -1.91 25.06
N LEU A 152 -3.76 -1.96 24.76
CA LEU A 152 -3.25 -2.03 23.39
C LEU A 152 -3.69 -3.30 22.69
N ALA A 153 -3.62 -4.46 23.34
CA ALA A 153 -4.06 -5.74 22.78
C ALA A 153 -5.56 -5.71 22.44
N ARG A 154 -6.40 -5.24 23.37
CA ARG A 154 -7.86 -5.09 23.12
C ARG A 154 -8.14 -4.17 21.95
N ARG A 155 -7.44 -3.03 21.87
CA ARG A 155 -7.62 -2.08 20.76
C ARG A 155 -7.18 -2.69 19.43
N ARG A 156 -6.03 -3.35 19.40
CA ARG A 156 -5.51 -4.05 18.22
C ARG A 156 -6.51 -5.05 17.68
N ASP A 157 -7.06 -5.90 18.54
CA ASP A 157 -7.98 -6.96 18.12
C ASP A 157 -9.27 -6.36 17.51
N ALA A 158 -9.81 -5.29 18.11
CA ALA A 158 -10.95 -4.56 17.57
C ALA A 158 -10.65 -3.91 16.20
N LEU A 159 -9.47 -3.32 16.05
CA LEU A 159 -9.04 -2.69 14.78
C LEU A 159 -8.83 -3.73 13.68
N ARG A 160 -8.22 -4.88 13.99
CA ARG A 160 -8.05 -5.99 13.06
C ARG A 160 -9.39 -6.59 12.63
N GLN A 161 -10.34 -6.76 13.56
CA GLN A 161 -11.68 -7.23 13.20
C GLN A 161 -12.40 -6.25 12.27
N ARG A 162 -12.22 -4.94 12.47
CA ARG A 162 -12.75 -3.90 11.57
C ARG A 162 -12.06 -3.95 10.21
N MET A 163 -10.73 -4.09 10.19
CA MET A 163 -9.91 -4.19 8.98
C MET A 163 -10.39 -5.36 8.11
N ARG A 164 -10.45 -6.58 8.65
CA ARG A 164 -10.89 -7.78 7.93
C ARG A 164 -12.30 -7.64 7.36
N ARG A 165 -13.24 -7.08 8.14
CA ARG A 165 -14.60 -6.80 7.66
C ARG A 165 -14.63 -5.83 6.49
N ARG A 166 -13.73 -4.85 6.45
CA ARG A 166 -13.65 -3.88 5.35
C ARG A 166 -13.00 -4.49 4.12
N ILE A 167 -11.93 -5.27 4.28
CA ILE A 167 -11.26 -6.00 3.20
C ILE A 167 -12.27 -6.95 2.52
N ALA A 168 -12.93 -7.81 3.31
CA ALA A 168 -13.90 -8.76 2.77
C ALA A 168 -15.07 -8.09 2.01
N ARG A 169 -15.49 -6.88 2.40
CA ARG A 169 -16.52 -6.11 1.69
C ARG A 169 -16.05 -5.58 0.34
N VAL A 170 -14.77 -5.23 0.23
CA VAL A 170 -14.18 -4.77 -1.04
C VAL A 170 -14.02 -5.96 -1.99
N ASP A 171 -13.58 -7.11 -1.48
CA ASP A 171 -13.40 -8.33 -2.30
C ASP A 171 -14.74 -8.92 -2.78
N THR A 172 -15.82 -8.71 -2.03
CA THR A 172 -17.18 -9.18 -2.39
C THR A 172 -18.01 -8.15 -3.12
N ALA A 173 -17.53 -6.90 -3.27
CA ALA A 173 -18.24 -5.89 -4.05
C ALA A 173 -18.14 -6.26 -5.54
N PRO A 174 -19.28 -6.42 -6.27
CA PRO A 174 -19.22 -6.58 -7.72
C PRO A 174 -18.52 -5.35 -8.30
N ALA A 175 -17.57 -5.58 -9.22
CA ALA A 175 -16.95 -4.51 -9.98
C ALA A 175 -18.07 -3.66 -10.59
N ALA A 176 -18.25 -2.44 -10.09
CA ALA A 176 -19.38 -1.60 -10.46
C ALA A 176 -19.39 -1.39 -11.98
N GLU A 177 -20.44 -1.91 -12.61
CA GLU A 177 -20.97 -1.67 -13.95
C GLU A 177 -20.22 -0.66 -14.82
N GLY A 178 -19.18 -1.14 -15.51
CA GLY A 178 -18.65 -0.53 -16.73
C GLY A 178 -19.35 -1.11 -17.95
N ALA A 179 -20.65 -0.85 -18.13
CA ALA A 179 -21.37 -1.20 -19.37
C ALA A 179 -22.69 -0.41 -19.51
N ALA A 180 -22.63 0.92 -19.50
CA ALA A 180 -23.67 1.71 -20.17
C ALA A 180 -23.39 1.62 -21.68
N GLY A 181 -23.87 0.53 -22.29
CA GLY A 181 -23.85 0.34 -23.73
C GLY A 181 -24.66 1.43 -24.42
N ASP A 182 -24.01 2.12 -25.35
CA ASP A 182 -24.64 3.04 -26.30
C ASP A 182 -25.74 2.29 -27.07
N PRO A 183 -27.00 2.77 -27.14
CA PRO A 183 -28.04 2.09 -27.89
C PRO A 183 -27.73 2.16 -29.40
N PRO A 184 -28.07 1.13 -30.19
CA PRO A 184 -27.78 1.12 -31.61
C PRO A 184 -28.54 2.24 -32.32
N ARG A 185 -27.81 3.11 -33.01
CA ARG A 185 -28.39 4.05 -33.99
C ARG A 185 -29.09 3.23 -35.07
N SER A 186 -30.41 3.18 -35.02
CA SER A 186 -31.23 2.70 -36.11
C SER A 186 -31.05 3.60 -37.32
N ALA A 187 -30.49 3.04 -38.39
CA ALA A 187 -30.48 3.64 -39.71
C ALA A 187 -31.92 3.87 -40.22
N ARG A 188 -32.20 5.10 -40.66
CA ARG A 188 -33.20 5.44 -41.67
C ARG A 188 -32.67 6.58 -42.50
#